data_AF-A0A7J6TZ62-F1
#
_entry.id   AF-A0A7J6TZ62-F1
#
_cell.length_a   1.000
_cell.length_b   1.000
_cell.length_c   1.000
_cell.angle_alpha   90.00
_cell.angle_beta   90.00
_cell.angle_gamma   90.00
#
_symmetry.space_group_name_H-M   'P 1'
#
loop_
_entity.id
_entity.type
_entity.pdbx_description
1 polymer ?
#
loop_
_entity_poly.entity_id
_entity_poly.type
_entity_poly.pdbx_seq_one_letter_code
_entity_poly.pdbx_strand_id
1 'polypeptide(L)'
;LHPPASQQQDTPFLYRNRIDVLRSVSRGLGYLHTREQPAYHRDIKSQNILLNGDDDAKIADFGLSVLANPFLPDNSVPVTSVSGTPGYICPYYQQTRVINETTEVYAFGMVIIETLTALSPAYYDNNFIIQYNFTMEHTTAQDIWLRVDTTARWPEFIIGELVNLALNCINADV
;
A
#
# COMPACT_ATOMS: atom_id res chain seq x y z
N LEU A 1 2.07 -6.45 -8.93
CA LEU A 1 1.37 -7.74 -8.63
C LEU A 1 1.60 -8.70 -9.80
N HIS A 2 2.35 -9.77 -9.61
CA HIS A 2 2.58 -10.80 -10.65
C HIS A 2 2.01 -12.15 -10.20
N PRO A 3 1.38 -12.92 -11.09
CA PRO A 3 0.79 -14.22 -10.76
C PRO A 3 1.86 -15.32 -10.52
N PRO A 4 1.51 -16.41 -9.80
CA PRO A 4 2.42 -17.51 -9.50
C PRO A 4 2.87 -18.30 -10.76
N ALA A 5 4.10 -18.82 -10.70
CA ALA A 5 4.89 -19.31 -11.84
C ALA A 5 4.33 -20.52 -12.61
N SER A 6 3.26 -21.17 -12.15
CA SER A 6 2.71 -22.40 -12.76
C SER A 6 1.51 -22.19 -13.68
N GLN A 7 1.07 -20.95 -13.93
CA GLN A 7 -0.03 -20.64 -14.85
C GLN A 7 0.20 -19.31 -15.59
N GLN A 8 1.30 -19.20 -16.35
CA GLN A 8 1.42 -18.16 -17.39
C GLN A 8 0.48 -18.49 -18.56
N GLN A 9 -0.82 -18.34 -18.33
CA GLN A 9 -1.71 -17.91 -19.39
C GLN A 9 -1.59 -16.38 -19.46
N ASP A 10 -1.43 -15.82 -20.66
CA ASP A 10 -1.43 -14.38 -20.96
C ASP A 10 -2.81 -13.72 -20.69
N THR A 11 -3.46 -14.08 -19.60
CA THR A 11 -4.70 -13.48 -19.15
C THR A 11 -4.39 -12.22 -18.35
N PRO A 12 -4.85 -11.04 -18.78
CA PRO A 12 -4.64 -9.79 -18.06
C PRO A 12 -5.19 -9.89 -16.63
N PHE A 13 -4.46 -9.35 -15.66
CA PHE A 13 -4.96 -9.22 -14.28
C PHE A 13 -6.02 -8.10 -14.23
N LEU A 14 -7.28 -8.49 -14.37
CA LEU A 14 -8.41 -7.58 -14.55
C LEU A 14 -8.76 -6.82 -13.26
N TYR A 15 -9.53 -5.74 -13.42
CA TYR A 15 -9.94 -4.85 -12.34
C TYR A 15 -10.60 -5.58 -11.15
N ARG A 16 -11.36 -6.65 -11.41
CA ARG A 16 -12.04 -7.42 -10.35
C ARG A 16 -11.04 -8.10 -9.43
N ASN A 17 -10.08 -8.84 -10.00
CA ASN A 17 -9.03 -9.50 -9.22
C ASN A 17 -8.21 -8.47 -8.43
N ARG A 18 -7.92 -7.30 -9.03
CA ARG A 18 -7.22 -6.20 -8.35
C ARG A 18 -7.99 -5.66 -7.15
N ILE A 19 -9.32 -5.47 -7.28
CA ILE A 19 -10.18 -5.05 -6.17
C ILE A 19 -10.21 -6.12 -5.08
N ASP A 20 -10.28 -7.39 -5.45
CA ASP A 20 -10.30 -8.49 -4.49
C ASP A 20 -9.00 -8.54 -3.67
N VAL A 21 -7.85 -8.29 -4.31
CA VAL A 21 -6.57 -8.09 -3.61
C VAL A 21 -6.63 -6.94 -2.62
N LEU A 22 -7.06 -5.75 -3.05
CA LEU A 22 -7.17 -4.58 -2.17
C LEU A 22 -8.09 -4.84 -0.98
N ARG A 23 -9.17 -5.60 -1.19
CA ARG A 23 -10.11 -6.01 -0.14
C ARG A 23 -9.48 -6.98 0.85
N SER A 24 -8.73 -7.98 0.38
CA SER A 24 -8.05 -8.90 1.29
C SER A 24 -6.94 -8.20 2.09
N VAL A 25 -6.21 -7.27 1.47
CA VAL A 25 -5.20 -6.45 2.16
C VAL A 25 -5.83 -5.55 3.21
N SER A 26 -6.93 -4.85 2.90
CA SER A 26 -7.60 -3.99 3.88
C SER A 26 -8.16 -4.79 5.07
N ARG A 27 -8.68 -6.00 4.83
CA ARG A 27 -9.08 -6.93 5.89
C ARG A 27 -7.89 -7.39 6.74
N GLY A 28 -6.76 -7.71 6.10
CA GLY A 28 -5.54 -8.10 6.79
C GLY A 28 -5.01 -6.98 7.70
N LEU A 29 -4.95 -5.75 7.20
CA LEU A 29 -4.59 -4.57 7.99
C LEU A 29 -5.58 -4.32 9.13
N GLY A 30 -6.88 -4.34 8.82
CA GLY A 30 -7.92 -4.19 9.83
C GLY A 30 -7.80 -5.23 10.95
N TYR A 31 -7.50 -6.48 10.61
CA TYR A 31 -7.21 -7.52 11.59
C TYR A 31 -5.99 -7.17 12.45
N LEU A 32 -4.87 -6.75 11.86
CA LEU A 32 -3.67 -6.40 12.62
C LEU A 32 -3.90 -5.22 13.58
N HIS A 33 -4.64 -4.21 13.14
CA HIS A 33 -4.89 -2.99 13.91
C HIS A 33 -5.94 -3.17 15.03
N THR A 34 -6.89 -4.09 14.87
CA THR A 34 -8.02 -4.27 15.81
C THR A 34 -7.80 -5.40 16.83
N ARG A 35 -6.63 -6.03 16.83
CA ARG A 35 -6.22 -7.00 17.86
C ARG A 35 -6.18 -6.35 19.24
N GLU A 36 -6.26 -7.18 20.27
CA GLU A 36 -6.11 -6.75 21.68
C GLU A 36 -4.83 -5.93 21.89
N GLN A 37 -3.72 -6.39 21.29
CA GLN A 37 -2.53 -5.58 21.07
C GLN A 37 -2.35 -5.38 19.56
N PRO A 38 -2.59 -4.16 19.05
CA PRO A 38 -2.39 -3.87 17.64
C PRO A 38 -0.97 -4.20 17.18
N ALA A 39 -0.83 -4.60 15.93
CA ALA A 39 0.46 -4.85 15.28
C ALA A 39 0.57 -3.98 14.03
N TYR A 40 1.75 -3.40 13.80
CA TYR A 40 2.04 -2.58 12.63
C TYR A 40 3.08 -3.28 11.78
N HIS A 41 2.83 -3.42 10.47
CA HIS A 41 3.65 -4.24 9.60
C HIS A 41 4.97 -3.54 9.24
N ARG A 42 4.91 -2.24 8.97
CA ARG A 42 6.01 -1.32 8.59
C ARG A 42 6.60 -1.51 7.19
N ASP A 43 6.01 -2.39 6.39
CA ASP A 43 6.47 -2.65 5.01
C ASP A 43 5.34 -3.14 4.11
N ILE A 44 4.19 -2.49 4.22
CA ILE A 44 3.05 -2.73 3.33
C ILE A 44 3.40 -2.25 1.93
N LYS A 45 3.47 -3.19 0.98
CA LYS A 45 3.78 -2.97 -0.44
C LYS A 45 3.30 -4.14 -1.27
N SER A 46 3.14 -3.96 -2.58
CA SER A 46 2.64 -5.05 -3.44
C SER A 46 3.53 -6.28 -3.48
N GLN A 47 4.84 -6.16 -3.25
CA GLN A 47 5.76 -7.31 -3.21
C GLN A 47 5.55 -8.18 -1.96
N ASN A 48 4.98 -7.62 -0.89
CA ASN A 48 4.65 -8.32 0.35
C ASN A 48 3.18 -8.76 0.38
N ILE A 49 2.46 -8.65 -0.73
CA ILE A 49 1.09 -9.12 -0.89
C ILE A 49 1.12 -10.33 -1.81
N LEU A 50 0.97 -11.51 -1.21
CA LEU A 50 1.05 -12.79 -1.91
C LEU A 50 -0.32 -13.21 -2.40
N LEU A 51 -0.42 -13.48 -3.70
CA LEU A 51 -1.61 -14.05 -4.32
C LEU A 51 -1.60 -15.58 -4.16
N ASN A 52 -2.72 -16.14 -3.74
CA ASN A 52 -2.95 -17.58 -3.85
C ASN A 52 -3.80 -17.90 -5.09
N GLY A 53 -3.94 -19.19 -5.41
CA GLY A 53 -4.66 -19.64 -6.60
C GLY A 53 -6.18 -19.46 -6.55
N ASP A 54 -6.73 -18.98 -5.44
CA ASP A 54 -8.17 -18.86 -5.20
C ASP A 54 -8.63 -17.38 -5.19
N ASP A 55 -7.97 -16.52 -5.96
CA ASP A 55 -8.22 -15.07 -6.01
C ASP A 55 -8.13 -14.36 -4.63
N ASP A 56 -7.43 -14.95 -3.66
CA ASP A 56 -7.21 -14.39 -2.34
C ASP A 56 -5.76 -13.91 -2.16
N ALA A 57 -5.59 -12.86 -1.37
CA ALA A 57 -4.31 -12.21 -1.15
C ALA A 57 -3.99 -12.11 0.34
N LYS A 58 -2.73 -12.31 0.69
CA LYS A 58 -2.28 -12.27 2.08
C LYS A 58 -1.07 -11.36 2.25
N ILE A 59 -1.10 -10.58 3.32
CA ILE A 59 0.07 -9.80 3.77
C ILE A 59 1.13 -10.78 4.29
N ALA A 60 2.37 -10.61 3.84
CA ALA A 60 3.51 -11.43 4.19
C ALA A 60 4.73 -10.56 4.56
N ASP A 61 5.77 -11.19 5.07
CA ASP A 61 7.02 -10.57 5.52
C ASP A 61 6.88 -9.61 6.72
N PHE A 62 6.57 -10.20 7.88
CA PHE A 62 6.49 -9.49 9.15
C PHE A 62 7.86 -9.21 9.80
N GLY A 63 8.96 -9.26 9.03
CA GLY A 63 10.32 -9.11 9.56
C GLY A 63 10.61 -7.74 10.19
N LEU A 64 9.85 -6.71 9.80
CA LEU A 64 9.94 -5.35 10.35
C LEU A 64 8.83 -5.02 11.34
N SER A 65 7.88 -5.92 11.56
CA SER A 65 6.67 -5.63 12.30
C SER A 65 6.93 -5.37 13.78
N VAL A 66 6.08 -4.54 14.38
CA VAL A 66 6.15 -4.18 15.80
C VAL A 66 4.77 -4.25 16.42
N LEU A 67 4.71 -4.51 17.72
CA LEU A 67 3.48 -4.45 18.49
C LEU A 67 3.30 -3.04 19.05
N ALA A 68 2.06 -2.56 19.04
CA ALA A 68 1.66 -1.32 19.67
C ALA A 68 2.08 -1.26 21.14
N ASN A 69 2.42 -0.06 21.59
CA ASN A 69 2.67 0.19 23.00
C ASN A 69 1.35 0.64 23.66
N PRO A 70 0.72 -0.20 24.51
CA PRO A 70 -0.58 0.13 25.10
C PRO A 70 -0.53 1.30 26.07
N PHE A 71 0.67 1.78 26.44
CA PHE A 71 0.86 2.90 27.34
C PHE A 71 1.08 4.24 26.61
N LEU A 72 1.14 4.23 25.27
CA LEU A 72 1.28 5.45 24.48
C LEU A 72 -0.05 5.86 23.83
N PRO A 73 -0.27 7.16 23.60
CA PRO A 73 -1.44 7.64 22.88
C PRO A 73 -1.56 6.97 21.50
N ASP A 74 -2.79 6.72 21.10
CA ASP A 74 -3.16 6.18 19.78
C ASP A 74 -2.45 4.88 19.41
N ASN A 75 -2.08 4.08 20.43
CA ASN A 75 -1.35 2.82 20.29
C ASN A 75 -0.01 2.97 19.55
N SER A 76 0.55 4.18 19.51
CA SER A 76 1.74 4.51 18.73
C SER A 76 3.02 3.80 19.24
N VAL A 77 4.00 3.68 18.35
CA VAL A 77 5.29 3.01 18.60
C VAL A 77 6.44 3.88 18.07
N PRO A 78 7.18 4.56 18.95
CA PRO A 78 8.46 5.15 18.62
C PRO A 78 9.47 4.06 18.27
N VAL A 79 10.22 4.24 17.18
CA VAL A 79 11.27 3.31 16.76
C VAL A 79 12.62 4.01 16.63
N THR A 80 13.69 3.23 16.78
CA THR A 80 15.07 3.74 16.73
C THR A 80 15.47 4.18 15.32
N SER A 81 14.97 3.50 14.30
CA SER A 81 15.25 3.75 12.89
C SER A 81 14.00 3.64 12.01
N VAL A 82 13.98 4.46 10.96
CA VAL A 82 13.01 4.30 9.86
C VAL A 82 13.40 3.06 9.07
N SER A 83 12.43 2.18 8.81
CA SER A 83 12.60 0.99 7.98
C SER A 83 11.34 0.77 7.17
N GLY A 84 11.49 0.25 5.96
CA GLY A 84 10.42 0.07 4.99
C GLY A 84 10.93 0.33 3.58
N THR A 85 10.04 0.26 2.61
CA THR A 85 10.38 0.43 1.19
C THR A 85 10.13 1.86 0.72
N PRO A 86 11.11 2.52 0.06
CA PRO A 86 10.92 3.84 -0.53
C PRO A 86 9.68 3.90 -1.44
N GLY A 87 8.93 4.98 -1.34
CA GLY A 87 7.65 5.16 -2.03
C GLY A 87 6.43 4.67 -1.26
N TYR A 88 6.60 3.83 -0.23
CA TYR A 88 5.52 3.39 0.66
C TYR A 88 5.64 3.97 2.08
N ILE A 89 6.84 4.41 2.46
CA ILE A 89 7.11 5.01 3.76
C ILE A 89 6.31 6.31 3.90
N CYS A 90 5.48 6.39 4.95
CA CYS A 90 4.75 7.59 5.31
C CYS A 90 5.72 8.74 5.66
N PRO A 91 5.54 9.96 5.08
CA PRO A 91 6.38 11.12 5.40
C PRO A 91 6.41 11.47 6.89
N TYR A 92 5.27 11.37 7.57
CA TYR A 92 5.21 11.57 9.03
C TYR A 92 6.11 10.57 9.75
N TYR A 93 5.98 9.28 9.44
CA TYR A 93 6.83 8.24 10.04
C TYR A 93 8.32 8.49 9.74
N GLN A 94 8.64 8.86 8.50
CA GLN A 94 10.02 9.17 8.10
C GLN A 94 10.62 10.30 8.94
N GLN A 95 9.82 11.31 9.27
CA GLN A 95 10.26 12.47 10.04
C GLN A 95 10.30 12.22 11.55
N THR A 96 9.24 11.63 12.11
CA THR A 96 9.05 11.51 13.56
C THR A 96 9.59 10.22 14.14
N ARG A 97 9.80 9.19 13.30
CA ARG A 97 10.09 7.80 13.70
C ARG A 97 9.00 7.20 14.60
N VAL A 98 7.76 7.67 14.46
CA VAL A 98 6.61 7.13 15.16
C VAL A 98 5.75 6.35 14.16
N ILE A 99 5.47 5.11 14.50
CA ILE A 99 4.53 4.24 13.77
C ILE A 99 3.20 4.23 14.52
N ASN A 100 2.11 4.25 13.77
CA ASN A 100 0.74 4.09 14.24
C ASN A 100 -0.13 3.54 13.09
N GLU A 101 -1.43 3.41 13.34
CA GLU A 101 -2.37 2.97 12.31
C GLU A 101 -2.37 3.84 11.05
N THR A 102 -2.32 5.17 11.18
CA THR A 102 -2.40 6.08 10.03
C THR A 102 -1.18 5.97 9.11
N THR A 103 0.00 5.65 9.67
CA THR A 103 1.21 5.37 8.87
C THR A 103 1.08 4.10 8.00
N GLU A 104 0.34 3.08 8.46
CA GLU A 104 0.03 1.88 7.67
C GLU A 104 -1.07 2.14 6.64
N VAL A 105 -2.06 2.97 6.99
CA VAL A 105 -3.10 3.45 6.06
C VAL A 105 -2.48 4.22 4.90
N TYR A 106 -1.46 5.05 5.15
CA TYR A 106 -0.71 5.73 4.10
C TYR A 106 -0.09 4.73 3.11
N ALA A 107 0.62 3.72 3.60
CA ALA A 107 1.26 2.71 2.77
C ALA A 107 0.22 1.91 1.96
N PHE A 108 -0.94 1.61 2.55
CA PHE A 108 -2.07 1.02 1.83
C PHE A 108 -2.60 1.93 0.71
N GLY A 109 -2.68 3.24 0.94
CA GLY A 109 -3.02 4.23 -0.09
C GLY A 109 -2.07 4.15 -1.30
N MET A 110 -0.77 4.01 -1.06
CA MET A 110 0.22 3.81 -2.13
C MET A 110 0.03 2.49 -2.87
N VAL A 111 -0.38 1.41 -2.18
CA VAL A 111 -0.76 0.14 -2.81
C VAL A 111 -1.99 0.29 -3.70
N ILE A 112 -2.99 1.09 -3.31
CA ILE A 112 -4.16 1.38 -4.17
C ILE A 112 -3.71 2.10 -5.45
N ILE A 113 -2.85 3.12 -5.32
CA ILE A 113 -2.34 3.89 -6.47
C ILE A 113 -1.54 2.98 -7.42
N GLU A 114 -0.62 2.17 -6.89
CA GLU A 114 0.12 1.20 -7.68
C GLU A 114 -0.82 0.19 -8.36
N THR A 115 -1.87 -0.24 -7.68
CA THR A 115 -2.85 -1.19 -8.24
C THR A 115 -3.63 -0.59 -9.42
N LEU A 116 -4.02 0.69 -9.31
CA LEU A 116 -4.71 1.43 -10.37
C LEU A 116 -3.81 1.70 -11.58
N THR A 117 -2.56 2.08 -11.33
CA THR A 117 -1.64 2.59 -12.37
C THR A 117 -0.70 1.54 -12.93
N ALA A 118 -0.54 0.41 -12.24
CA ALA A 118 0.52 -0.58 -12.47
C ALA A 118 1.94 0.03 -12.43
N LEU A 119 2.11 1.20 -11.81
CA LEU A 119 3.39 1.89 -11.65
C LEU A 119 3.84 1.81 -10.19
N SER A 120 5.08 1.38 -9.98
CA SER A 120 5.71 1.43 -8.64
C SER A 120 5.72 2.87 -8.12
N PRO A 121 5.37 3.12 -6.84
CA PRO A 121 5.39 4.46 -6.27
C PRO A 121 6.76 5.15 -6.32
N ALA A 122 7.84 4.37 -6.27
CA ALA A 122 9.21 4.84 -6.47
C ALA A 122 10.04 3.82 -7.27
N TYR A 123 11.12 4.29 -7.89
CA TYR A 123 12.08 3.46 -8.63
C TYR A 123 13.49 4.08 -8.57
N TYR A 124 14.50 3.29 -8.89
CA TYR A 124 15.86 3.80 -9.05
C TYR A 124 16.10 4.20 -10.50
N ASP A 125 16.61 5.41 -10.73
CA ASP A 125 17.10 5.81 -12.05
C ASP A 125 18.45 5.17 -12.38
N ASN A 126 18.98 5.49 -13.57
CA ASN A 126 20.26 4.97 -14.05
C ASN A 126 21.47 5.37 -13.19
N ASN A 127 21.31 6.37 -12.30
CA ASN A 127 22.33 6.83 -11.37
C ASN A 127 22.11 6.27 -9.95
N PHE A 128 21.21 5.31 -9.79
CA PHE A 128 20.81 4.73 -8.50
C PHE A 128 20.21 5.77 -7.53
N ILE A 129 19.62 6.84 -8.06
CA ILE A 129 18.87 7.80 -7.26
C ILE A 129 17.40 7.39 -7.25
N ILE A 130 16.78 7.44 -6.06
CA ILE A 130 15.36 7.13 -5.91
C ILE A 130 14.55 8.28 -6.50
N GLN A 131 13.70 7.94 -7.46
CA GLN A 131 12.70 8.81 -8.06
C GLN A 131 11.31 8.37 -7.57
N TYR A 132 10.44 9.34 -7.30
CA TYR A 132 9.08 9.09 -6.82
C TYR A 132 8.08 9.42 -7.93
N ASN A 133 7.27 8.44 -8.32
CA ASN A 133 6.13 8.66 -9.21
C ASN A 133 4.97 9.33 -8.47
N PHE A 134 4.82 9.00 -7.19
CA PHE A 134 3.73 9.49 -6.33
C PHE A 134 4.29 9.86 -4.96
N THR A 135 3.82 10.98 -4.40
CA THR A 135 4.09 11.43 -3.03
C THR A 135 2.84 12.04 -2.41
N MET A 136 2.81 12.20 -1.09
CA MET A 136 1.70 12.91 -0.40
C MET A 136 1.50 14.33 -0.95
N GLU A 137 2.60 15.07 -1.14
CA GLU A 137 2.58 16.50 -1.48
C GLU A 137 2.25 16.80 -2.96
N HIS A 138 2.46 15.83 -3.85
CA HIS A 138 2.42 16.07 -5.30
C HIS A 138 1.48 15.13 -6.06
N THR A 139 0.76 14.22 -5.38
CA THR A 139 -0.19 13.34 -6.04
C THR A 139 -1.60 13.93 -6.01
N THR A 140 -2.13 14.31 -7.17
CA THR A 140 -3.53 14.71 -7.32
C THR A 140 -4.39 13.58 -7.91
N ALA A 141 -5.71 13.74 -7.85
CA ALA A 141 -6.64 12.82 -8.54
C ALA A 141 -6.32 12.75 -10.04
N GLN A 142 -6.03 13.90 -10.67
CA GLN A 142 -5.70 13.98 -12.09
C GLN A 142 -4.40 13.24 -12.42
N ASP A 143 -3.39 13.31 -11.55
CA ASP A 143 -2.12 12.61 -11.72
C ASP A 143 -2.28 11.09 -11.76
N ILE A 144 -3.12 10.55 -10.86
CA ILE A 144 -3.44 9.13 -10.85
C ILE A 144 -4.25 8.80 -12.11
N TRP A 145 -5.24 9.63 -12.43
CA TRP A 145 -6.19 9.35 -13.51
C TRP A 145 -5.51 9.23 -14.88
N LEU A 146 -4.56 10.12 -15.16
CA LEU A 146 -3.78 10.10 -16.40
C LEU A 146 -2.86 8.87 -16.55
N ARG A 147 -2.63 8.13 -15.47
CA ARG A 147 -1.68 7.00 -15.41
C ARG A 147 -2.36 5.66 -15.14
N VAL A 148 -3.69 5.59 -15.18
CA VAL A 148 -4.42 4.34 -14.93
C VAL A 148 -4.10 3.28 -15.98
N ASP A 149 -3.87 2.06 -15.50
CA ASP A 149 -3.60 0.90 -16.34
C ASP A 149 -4.87 0.48 -17.10
N THR A 150 -4.95 0.90 -18.37
CA THR A 150 -6.08 0.61 -19.26
C THR A 150 -6.22 -0.89 -19.57
N THR A 151 -5.17 -1.70 -19.39
CA THR A 151 -5.22 -3.14 -19.68
C THR A 151 -6.08 -3.91 -18.68
N ALA A 152 -6.28 -3.37 -17.48
CA ALA A 152 -7.12 -3.95 -16.43
C ALA A 152 -8.63 -3.75 -16.68
N ARG A 153 -9.03 -2.97 -17.69
CA ARG A 153 -10.43 -2.74 -18.10
C ARG A 153 -11.32 -2.22 -16.96
N TRP A 154 -10.81 -1.25 -16.22
CA TRP A 154 -11.52 -0.63 -15.11
C TRP A 154 -12.80 0.10 -15.57
N PRO A 155 -13.95 -0.09 -14.89
CA PRO A 155 -15.08 0.81 -15.03
C PRO A 155 -14.75 2.20 -14.51
N GLU A 156 -15.18 3.25 -15.22
CA GLU A 156 -14.84 4.65 -14.87
C GLU A 156 -15.19 5.01 -13.43
N PHE A 157 -16.41 4.64 -12.99
CA PHE A 157 -16.88 4.93 -11.63
C PHE A 157 -16.00 4.28 -10.55
N ILE A 158 -15.50 3.06 -10.79
CA ILE A 158 -14.64 2.34 -9.84
C ILE A 158 -13.33 3.08 -9.65
N ILE A 159 -12.80 3.67 -10.73
CA ILE A 159 -11.55 4.40 -10.65
C ILE A 159 -11.74 5.66 -9.81
N GLY A 160 -12.84 6.39 -10.01
CA GLY A 160 -13.18 7.54 -9.16
C GLY A 160 -13.22 7.18 -7.68
N GLU A 161 -13.89 6.08 -7.32
CA GLU A 161 -13.96 5.59 -5.94
C GLU A 161 -12.58 5.23 -5.36
N LEU A 162 -11.75 4.49 -6.12
CA LEU A 162 -10.42 4.07 -5.66
C LEU A 162 -9.43 5.24 -5.61
N VAL A 163 -9.53 6.21 -6.51
CA VAL A 163 -8.72 7.44 -6.47
C VAL A 163 -9.06 8.23 -5.21
N ASN A 164 -10.35 8.44 -4.93
CA ASN A 164 -10.78 9.14 -3.71
C ASN A 164 -10.32 8.41 -2.46
N LEU A 165 -10.48 7.08 -2.41
CA LEU A 165 -10.00 6.26 -1.29
C LEU A 165 -8.49 6.38 -1.11
N ALA A 166 -7.71 6.26 -2.19
CA ALA A 166 -6.26 6.38 -2.15
C ALA A 166 -5.82 7.75 -1.61
N LEU A 167 -6.42 8.83 -2.11
CA LEU A 167 -6.12 10.20 -1.66
C LEU A 167 -6.49 10.41 -0.21
N ASN A 168 -7.62 9.88 0.26
CA ASN A 168 -7.99 9.92 1.67
C ASN A 168 -6.99 9.15 2.53
N CYS A 169 -6.49 7.99 2.06
CA CYS A 169 -5.50 7.21 2.78
C CYS A 169 -4.15 7.93 2.89
N ILE A 170 -3.64 8.52 1.79
CA ILE A 170 -2.32 9.16 1.81
C ILE A 170 -2.33 10.55 2.46
N ASN A 171 -3.50 11.18 2.62
CA ASN A 171 -3.67 12.49 3.29
C ASN A 171 -4.38 12.37 4.63
N ALA A 172 -4.53 11.16 5.19
CA ALA A 172 -5.14 10.97 6.50
C ALA A 172 -4.34 11.77 7.56
N ASP A 173 -5.07 12.48 8.42
CA ASP A 173 -4.45 13.22 9.52
C ASP A 173 -3.69 12.25 10.43
N VAL A 174 -2.49 12.67 10.87
CA VAL A 174 -1.60 11.90 11.75
C VAL A 174 -1.48 12.55 13.11
#